data_AF-A0A6G1F1A2-F1
#
_entry.id   AF-A0A6G1F1A2-F1
#
_cell.length_a   1.000
_cell.length_b   1.000
_cell.length_c   1.000
_cell.angle_alpha   90.00
_cell.angle_beta   90.00
_cell.angle_gamma   90.00
#
_symmetry.space_group_name_H-M   'P 1'
#
loop_
_entity.id
_entity.type
_entity.pdbx_description
1 polymer ?
#
loop_
_entity_poly.entity_id
_entity_poly.type
_entity_poly.pdbx_seq_one_letter_code
_entity_poly.pdbx_strand_id
1 'polypeptide(L)'
;MASSSSHPPENPLEWITEAHDRPRGRSEAGQGVDTYPFGAKRRGELEGMDDARRQGGNLQELLGCNERDYVISADGIKIPISDLNGKTIGLYFGAHWCPPCRAFTKQLREAYNELKTLRPGNFQM
;
A
#
# COMPACT_ATOMS: atom_id res chain seq x y z
N MET A 1 42.28 -43.93 13.51
CA MET A 1 42.12 -44.73 12.28
C MET A 1 41.07 -45.80 12.54
N ALA A 2 39.87 -45.63 11.99
CA ALA A 2 38.91 -46.71 11.80
C ALA A 2 38.07 -46.29 10.58
N SER A 3 38.35 -46.93 9.44
CA SER A 3 37.66 -46.69 8.18
C SER A 3 36.28 -47.32 8.23
N SER A 4 35.21 -46.52 8.25
CA SER A 4 33.86 -47.04 8.03
C SER A 4 33.65 -47.20 6.53
N SER A 5 33.76 -48.45 6.06
CA SER A 5 33.39 -48.87 4.72
C SER A 5 31.88 -48.65 4.55
N SER A 6 31.50 -47.72 3.68
CA SER A 6 30.12 -47.52 3.24
C SER A 6 29.74 -48.63 2.26
N HIS A 7 29.21 -49.74 2.78
CA HIS A 7 28.42 -50.67 1.97
C HIS A 7 26.96 -50.20 1.93
N PRO A 8 26.34 -50.14 0.74
CA PRO A 8 24.90 -49.90 0.65
C PRO A 8 24.14 -51.13 1.17
N PRO A 9 22.99 -50.95 1.83
CA PRO A 9 22.18 -52.06 2.31
C PRO A 9 21.61 -52.87 1.14
N GLU A 10 21.74 -54.20 1.20
CA GLU A 10 21.37 -55.13 0.13
C GLU A 10 19.85 -55.38 0.02
N ASN A 11 19.02 -54.73 0.85
CA ASN A 11 17.57 -54.91 0.84
C ASN A 11 16.81 -53.57 0.73
N PRO A 12 16.03 -53.36 -0.36
CA PRO A 12 15.21 -52.17 -0.59
C PRO A 12 14.03 -51.98 0.38
N LEU A 13 13.90 -52.76 1.45
CA LEU A 13 12.80 -52.63 2.42
C LEU A 13 13.24 -52.04 3.78
N GLU A 14 14.55 -51.91 4.03
CA GLU A 14 15.09 -51.35 5.29
C GLU A 14 14.85 -49.83 5.42
N TRP A 15 14.70 -49.09 4.30
CA TRP A 15 14.44 -47.64 4.33
C TRP A 15 13.05 -47.27 4.89
N ILE A 16 12.10 -48.22 4.85
CA ILE A 16 10.69 -47.96 5.19
C ILE A 16 10.50 -47.92 6.71
N THR A 17 11.24 -48.75 7.44
CA THR A 17 11.09 -48.88 8.90
C THR A 17 11.75 -47.73 9.65
N GLU A 18 12.89 -47.22 9.16
CA GLU A 18 13.65 -46.15 9.83
C GLU A 18 13.01 -44.75 9.70
N ALA A 19 12.06 -44.59 8.78
CA ALA A 19 11.35 -43.32 8.56
C ALA A 19 10.24 -43.04 9.60
N HIS A 20 9.84 -44.03 10.40
CA HIS A 20 8.65 -43.93 11.26
C HIS A 20 8.93 -43.44 12.69
N ASP A 21 10.19 -43.27 13.09
CA ASP A 21 10.61 -42.89 14.46
C ASP A 21 11.45 -41.60 14.49
N ARG A 22 11.05 -40.58 13.71
CA ARG A 22 11.60 -39.23 13.88
C ARG A 22 10.61 -38.40 14.71
N PRO A 23 10.95 -37.98 15.94
CA PRO A 23 10.07 -37.11 16.71
C PRO A 23 9.85 -35.80 15.94
N ARG A 24 8.58 -35.52 15.62
CA ARG A 24 8.17 -34.25 15.03
C ARG A 24 8.47 -33.14 16.03
N GLY A 25 9.59 -32.45 15.81
CA GLY A 25 9.85 -31.15 16.42
C GLY A 25 8.61 -30.28 16.24
N ARG A 26 8.01 -29.87 17.36
CA ARG A 26 6.89 -28.95 17.41
C ARG A 26 7.38 -27.61 16.87
N SER A 27 7.16 -27.37 15.58
CA SER A 27 7.29 -26.04 14.99
C SER A 27 6.28 -25.13 15.69
N GLU A 28 6.80 -24.12 16.37
CA GLU A 28 6.01 -23.08 17.01
C GLU A 28 5.02 -22.49 15.99
N ALA A 29 3.75 -22.41 16.39
CA ALA A 29 2.72 -21.75 15.61
C ALA A 29 2.97 -20.24 15.64
N GLY A 30 3.90 -19.78 14.80
CA GLY A 30 4.07 -18.38 14.47
C GLY A 30 2.84 -17.92 13.70
N GLN A 31 2.02 -17.10 14.35
CA GLN A 31 0.75 -16.57 13.84
C GLN A 31 0.95 -15.91 12.46
N GLY A 32 0.46 -16.54 11.39
CA GLY A 32 0.47 -16.01 10.03
C GLY A 32 -0.39 -14.76 9.82
N VAL A 33 -0.97 -14.21 10.89
CA VAL A 33 -1.76 -12.97 10.88
C VAL A 33 -0.87 -11.72 10.96
N ASP A 34 0.31 -11.81 11.57
CA ASP A 34 1.25 -10.67 11.70
C ASP A 34 2.27 -10.58 10.55
N THR A 35 2.31 -11.58 9.66
CA THR A 35 3.26 -11.66 8.55
C THR A 35 2.69 -11.23 7.20
N TYR A 36 1.36 -11.09 7.05
CA TYR A 36 0.73 -10.47 5.87
C TYR A 36 1.11 -8.97 5.83
N PRO A 37 1.20 -8.31 4.67
CA PRO A 37 1.75 -6.94 4.54
C PRO A 37 1.00 -5.82 5.28
N PHE A 38 0.12 -6.15 6.23
CA PHE A 38 -0.68 -5.23 7.02
C PHE A 38 -0.69 -5.56 8.54
N GLY A 39 0.31 -6.26 9.08
CA GLY A 39 0.46 -6.48 10.53
C GLY A 39 0.50 -5.17 11.34
N ALA A 40 0.21 -5.21 12.65
CA ALA A 40 0.06 -3.99 13.46
C ALA A 40 1.31 -3.10 13.47
N LYS A 41 2.48 -3.75 13.56
CA LYS A 41 3.78 -3.08 13.45
C LYS A 41 3.96 -2.38 12.10
N ARG A 42 3.61 -3.04 10.99
CA ARG A 42 3.73 -2.48 9.65
C ARG A 42 2.75 -1.34 9.41
N ARG A 43 1.56 -1.37 10.00
CA ARG A 43 0.63 -0.23 9.96
C ARG A 43 1.21 1.00 10.64
N GLY A 44 1.80 0.85 11.82
CA GLY A 44 2.50 1.96 12.49
C GLY A 44 3.72 2.47 11.71
N GLU A 45 4.48 1.57 11.07
CA GLU A 45 5.57 1.95 10.16
C GLU A 45 5.05 2.75 8.96
N LEU A 46 3.96 2.30 8.31
CA LEU A 46 3.33 2.98 7.18
C LEU A 46 2.76 4.34 7.60
N GLU A 47 2.09 4.44 8.75
CA GLU A 47 1.59 5.70 9.32
C GLU A 47 2.73 6.69 9.57
N GLY A 48 3.85 6.24 10.15
CA GLY A 48 5.03 7.08 10.34
C GLY A 48 5.69 7.53 9.03
N MET A 49 5.74 6.65 8.03
CA MET A 49 6.23 6.97 6.69
C MET A 49 5.32 7.96 5.96
N ASP A 50 4.00 7.82 6.10
CA ASP A 50 3.01 8.73 5.53
C ASP A 50 3.11 10.12 6.18
N ASP A 51 3.28 10.19 7.51
CA ASP A 51 3.47 11.45 8.21
C ASP A 51 4.78 12.15 7.82
N ALA A 52 5.87 11.39 7.63
CA ALA A 52 7.12 11.96 7.12
C ALA A 52 7.00 12.47 5.67
N ARG A 53 6.31 11.71 4.80
CA ARG A 53 6.07 12.12 3.39
C ARG A 53 5.16 13.33 3.28
N ARG A 54 4.18 13.48 4.19
CA ARG A 54 3.29 14.65 4.26
C ARG A 54 4.04 15.96 4.47
N GLN A 55 5.21 15.94 5.13
CA GLN A 55 5.98 17.15 5.41
C GLN A 55 6.92 17.57 4.26
N GLY A 56 7.18 16.70 3.28
CA GLY A 56 8.23 16.92 2.28
C GLY A 56 7.82 17.53 0.95
N GLY A 57 6.52 17.67 0.66
CA GLY A 57 6.03 18.11 -0.65
C GLY A 57 5.81 19.62 -0.75
N ASN A 58 6.33 20.26 -1.81
CA ASN A 58 5.99 21.65 -2.15
C ASN A 58 4.96 21.68 -3.29
N LEU A 59 3.76 22.18 -3.01
CA LEU A 59 2.68 22.20 -4.00
C LEU A 59 2.90 23.22 -5.12
N GLN A 60 3.67 24.28 -4.85
CA GLN A 60 4.00 25.31 -5.82
C GLN A 60 4.96 24.78 -6.90
N GLU A 61 5.86 23.87 -6.54
CA GLU A 61 6.73 23.16 -7.49
C GLU A 61 5.94 22.18 -8.38
N LEU A 62 4.89 21.55 -7.84
CA LEU A 62 4.09 20.57 -8.57
C LEU A 62 2.98 21.19 -9.45
N LEU A 63 2.26 22.18 -8.91
CA LEU A 63 1.07 22.76 -9.55
C LEU A 63 1.30 24.17 -10.09
N GLY A 64 2.38 24.84 -9.69
CA GLY A 64 2.70 26.21 -10.08
C GLY A 64 3.72 26.31 -11.20
N CYS A 65 3.92 27.55 -11.66
CA CYS A 65 5.08 27.99 -12.44
C CYS A 65 5.30 29.48 -12.17
N ASN A 66 6.36 30.08 -12.72
CA ASN A 66 6.68 31.49 -12.48
C ASN A 66 5.53 32.44 -12.84
N GLU A 67 4.70 32.07 -13.80
CA GLU A 67 3.56 32.87 -14.28
C GLU A 67 2.21 32.45 -13.67
N ARG A 68 2.14 31.36 -12.89
CA ARG A 68 0.87 30.84 -12.36
C ARG A 68 1.04 30.22 -10.97
N ASP A 69 0.32 30.78 -10.01
CA ASP A 69 0.28 30.37 -8.61
C ASP A 69 -1.12 29.91 -8.15
N TYR A 70 -2.01 29.58 -9.10
CA TYR A 70 -3.38 29.16 -8.84
C TYR A 70 -3.78 27.92 -9.65
N VAL A 71 -4.80 27.21 -9.17
CA VAL A 71 -5.57 26.21 -9.91
C VAL A 71 -6.96 26.75 -10.25
N ILE A 72 -7.65 26.13 -11.20
CA ILE A 72 -9.00 26.54 -11.61
C ILE A 72 -9.99 25.48 -11.12
N SER A 73 -11.02 25.89 -10.39
CA SER A 73 -12.09 25.00 -9.94
C SER A 73 -13.03 24.61 -11.08
N ALA A 74 -13.92 23.64 -10.83
CA ALA A 74 -14.97 23.26 -11.77
C ALA A 74 -15.88 24.45 -12.17
N ASP A 75 -16.05 25.43 -11.28
CA ASP A 75 -16.85 26.64 -11.51
C ASP A 75 -16.07 27.75 -12.25
N GLY A 76 -14.82 27.50 -12.63
CA GLY A 76 -13.95 28.48 -13.31
C GLY A 76 -13.29 29.49 -12.36
N ILE A 77 -13.37 29.28 -11.05
CA ILE A 77 -12.81 30.19 -10.05
C ILE A 77 -11.32 29.88 -9.87
N LYS A 78 -10.48 30.92 -9.81
CA LYS A 78 -9.05 30.79 -9.51
C LYS A 78 -8.87 30.59 -8.01
N ILE A 79 -8.25 29.48 -7.63
CA ILE A 79 -7.93 29.11 -6.25
C ILE A 79 -6.41 29.18 -6.08
N PRO A 80 -5.89 30.08 -5.22
CA PRO A 80 -4.46 30.14 -4.92
C PRO A 80 -3.91 28.79 -4.43
N ILE A 81 -2.73 28.41 -4.89
CA ILE A 81 -2.06 27.18 -4.44
C ILE A 81 -1.79 27.21 -2.93
N SER A 82 -1.56 28.40 -2.36
CA SER A 82 -1.41 28.61 -0.92
C SER A 82 -2.61 28.10 -0.11
N ASP A 83 -3.82 28.20 -0.66
CA ASP A 83 -5.07 27.83 0.02
C ASP A 83 -5.28 26.31 0.06
N LEU A 84 -4.42 25.57 -0.64
CA LEU A 84 -4.40 24.11 -0.67
C LEU A 84 -3.38 23.53 0.34
N ASN A 85 -2.50 24.36 0.91
CA ASN A 85 -1.53 23.91 1.90
C ASN A 85 -2.22 23.33 3.14
N GLY A 86 -1.69 22.22 3.65
CA GLY A 86 -2.26 21.50 4.79
C GLY A 86 -3.54 20.71 4.49
N LYS A 87 -4.06 20.75 3.26
CA LYS A 87 -5.18 19.90 2.82
C LYS A 87 -4.65 18.58 2.26
N THR A 88 -5.46 17.52 2.40
CA THR A 88 -5.19 16.26 1.69
C THR A 88 -5.64 16.41 0.24
N ILE A 89 -4.70 16.28 -0.70
CA ILE A 89 -4.94 16.50 -2.13
C ILE A 89 -4.86 15.17 -2.88
N GLY A 90 -5.91 14.85 -3.64
CA GLY A 90 -5.92 13.75 -4.60
C GLY A 90 -5.74 14.28 -6.01
N LEU A 91 -4.78 13.74 -6.77
CA LEU A 91 -4.57 14.06 -8.18
C LEU A 91 -5.07 12.91 -9.05
N TYR A 92 -5.94 13.21 -10.01
CA TYR A 92 -6.50 12.24 -10.93
C TYR A 92 -6.36 12.76 -12.37
N PHE A 93 -5.61 12.02 -13.19
CA PHE A 93 -5.47 12.29 -14.61
C PHE A 93 -6.36 11.34 -15.39
N GLY A 94 -7.30 11.90 -16.14
CA GLY A 94 -8.24 11.13 -16.94
C GLY A 94 -8.54 11.84 -18.26
N ALA A 95 -9.08 11.08 -19.20
CA ALA A 95 -9.53 11.61 -20.48
C ALA A 95 -11.03 11.38 -20.63
N HIS A 96 -11.77 12.43 -21.00
CA HIS A 96 -13.22 12.34 -21.15
C HIS A 96 -13.66 11.32 -22.21
N TRP A 97 -12.85 11.15 -23.27
CA TRP A 97 -13.11 10.21 -24.36
C TRP A 97 -12.80 8.75 -24.00
N CYS A 98 -12.14 8.49 -22.86
CA CYS A 98 -11.72 7.15 -22.47
C CYS A 98 -12.82 6.43 -21.66
N PRO A 99 -13.40 5.31 -22.15
CA PRO A 99 -14.48 4.60 -21.47
C PRO A 99 -14.18 4.17 -20.02
N PRO A 100 -13.04 3.51 -19.71
CA PRO A 100 -12.74 3.13 -18.32
C PRO A 100 -12.55 4.35 -17.41
N CYS A 101 -11.96 5.46 -17.91
CA CYS A 101 -11.84 6.69 -17.13
C CYS A 101 -13.21 7.24 -16.74
N ARG A 102 -14.19 7.27 -17.65
CA ARG A 102 -15.55 7.74 -17.32
C ARG A 102 -16.21 6.89 -16.24
N ALA A 103 -16.07 5.57 -16.33
CA ALA A 103 -16.61 4.66 -15.32
C ALA A 103 -15.97 4.93 -13.94
N PHE A 104 -14.66 5.13 -13.90
CA PHE A 104 -13.95 5.44 -12.66
C PHE A 104 -14.30 6.83 -12.11
N THR A 105 -14.38 7.86 -12.96
CA THR A 105 -14.77 9.22 -12.54
C THR A 105 -16.12 9.24 -11.82
N LYS A 106 -17.07 8.38 -12.22
CA LYS A 106 -18.36 8.23 -11.53
C LYS A 106 -18.16 7.75 -10.09
N GLN A 107 -17.36 6.71 -9.89
CA GLN A 107 -17.06 6.15 -8.57
C GLN A 107 -16.29 7.15 -7.69
N LEU A 108 -15.31 7.84 -8.28
CA LEU A 108 -14.52 8.86 -7.60
C LEU A 108 -15.40 10.00 -7.07
N ARG A 109 -16.37 10.46 -7.86
CA ARG A 109 -17.34 11.48 -7.44
C ARG A 109 -18.23 11.01 -6.29
N GLU A 110 -18.70 9.77 -6.34
CA GLU A 110 -19.51 9.17 -5.27
C GLU A 110 -18.71 9.13 -3.95
N ALA A 111 -17.50 8.57 -3.98
CA ALA A 111 -16.62 8.52 -2.81
C ALA A 111 -16.29 9.91 -2.26
N TYR A 112 -16.03 10.89 -3.14
CA TYR A 112 -15.77 12.26 -2.73
C TYR A 112 -16.95 12.91 -1.98
N ASN A 113 -18.18 12.70 -2.47
CA ASN A 113 -19.38 13.24 -1.81
C ASN A 113 -19.59 12.64 -0.42
N GLU A 114 -19.33 11.35 -0.26
CA GLU A 114 -19.36 10.67 1.03
C GLU A 114 -18.32 11.27 1.99
N LEU A 115 -17.07 11.41 1.54
CA LEU A 115 -15.99 12.01 2.34
C LEU A 115 -16.29 13.45 2.77
N LYS A 116 -16.86 14.26 1.87
CA LYS A 116 -17.26 15.63 2.15
C LYS A 116 -18.35 15.70 3.23
N THR A 117 -19.24 14.71 3.25
CA THR A 117 -20.30 14.59 4.27
C THR A 117 -19.74 14.16 5.63
N LEU A 118 -18.82 13.20 5.63
CA LEU A 118 -18.20 12.68 6.85
C LEU A 118 -17.23 13.67 7.51
N ARG A 119 -16.60 14.54 6.71
CA ARG A 119 -15.60 15.52 7.15
C ARG A 119 -15.82 16.89 6.49
N PRO A 120 -16.79 17.68 6.98
CA PRO A 120 -17.05 19.01 6.44
C PRO A 120 -15.84 19.93 6.66
N GLY A 121 -15.40 20.61 5.59
CA GLY A 121 -14.35 21.64 5.64
C GLY A 121 -13.00 21.30 4.98
N ASN A 122 -12.74 20.03 4.66
CA ASN A 122 -11.40 19.60 4.21
C ASN A 122 -11.29 19.19 2.74
N PHE A 123 -12.41 19.05 2.03
CA PHE A 123 -12.44 18.48 0.68
C PHE A 123 -13.03 19.46 -0.34
N GLN A 124 -12.26 19.72 -1.41
CA GLN A 124 -12.63 20.50 -2.59
C GLN A 124 -12.26 19.66 -3.84
N MET A 125 -13.14 19.62 -4.85
CA MET A 125 -12.95 18.89 -6.12
C MET A 125 -12.89 19.90 -7.26
#